data_AF-A0A662HHS6-F1
#
_entry.id   AF-A0A662HHS6-F1
#
_cell.length_a   1.000
_cell.length_b   1.000
_cell.length_c   1.000
_cell.angle_alpha   90.00
_cell.angle_beta   90.00
_cell.angle_gamma   90.00
#
_symmetry.space_group_name_H-M   'P 1'
#
loop_
_entity.id
_entity.type
_entity.pdbx_description
1 polymer ?
#
loop_
_entity_poly.entity_id
_entity_poly.type
_entity_poly.pdbx_seq_one_letter_code
_entity_poly.pdbx_strand_id
1 'polypeptide(L)'
;MSRVDMASLIRGAPREELRVPPDSLDHADHVLRTALKGYPELAADHLLNPSLRGRFTEVIGSLVRRAKLEFLKPGSPEEVAVRRARIYDVLMEIAFNLYGMEKEWMGLSDEEASEAERMIVEALREFEEVERGERGSPEVLEAVIRLKIEDMKKVMAGDPRGRKGMVAYMGERIEESLDGENLTESFLEAVKREIRSNVYYVMSKLGMCRFGNDYAIGLRWLRRLGYVQVSTNPVLAAIAYRDDPSLWDRFKEYLRRHPELLENPEARADELAMAGTMIALWPNMEVFRPIFFLKDYMDGMISYQLNPNVAASVEGSLRDAYEIYTRTEEYFRTYDSYLLWGWPLHVERGRPNIVFKVAGHSPAAIKITAELEARGMGTNNTVVYTVAQEARLILAKFEGMARAVKLGIKVTRNYETNMGGRLEDHLRETIAAQFVRKALEGVEDKEGELFKLAKALNVPVEEPRGTW
;
A
#
# COMPACT_ATOMS: atom_id res chain seq x y z
N MET A 1 36.14 10.15 -17.28
CA MET A 1 35.22 9.11 -16.77
C MET A 1 33.95 9.83 -16.35
N SER A 2 32.79 9.52 -16.95
CA SER A 2 31.53 10.16 -16.54
C SER A 2 31.24 9.77 -15.09
N ARG A 3 30.96 10.76 -14.24
CA ARG A 3 30.55 10.55 -12.84
C ARG A 3 29.34 9.61 -12.88
N VAL A 4 29.46 8.41 -12.33
CA VAL A 4 28.33 7.47 -12.21
C VAL A 4 27.30 8.13 -11.31
N ASP A 5 26.06 8.27 -11.79
CA ASP A 5 24.97 8.78 -10.97
C ASP A 5 24.62 7.75 -9.88
N MET A 6 24.99 8.05 -8.63
CA MET A 6 24.80 7.15 -7.48
C MET A 6 23.33 6.74 -7.31
N ALA A 7 22.38 7.66 -7.55
CA ALA A 7 20.96 7.36 -7.44
C ALA A 7 20.51 6.32 -8.47
N SER A 8 20.99 6.43 -9.71
CA SER A 8 20.71 5.44 -10.77
C SER A 8 21.36 4.09 -10.48
N LEU A 9 22.60 4.07 -9.95
CA LEU A 9 23.27 2.83 -9.54
C LEU A 9 22.48 2.10 -8.45
N ILE A 10 22.08 2.82 -7.39
CA ILE A 10 21.32 2.26 -6.27
C ILE A 10 19.95 1.76 -6.73
N ARG A 11 19.23 2.54 -7.55
CA ARG A 11 17.92 2.17 -8.09
C ARG A 11 17.98 0.93 -8.99
N GLY A 12 19.06 0.77 -9.75
CA GLY A 12 19.28 -0.37 -10.64
C GLY A 12 19.86 -1.61 -9.96
N ALA A 13 20.20 -1.55 -8.67
CA ALA A 13 20.83 -2.66 -7.97
C ALA A 13 19.85 -3.85 -7.84
N PRO A 14 20.23 -5.06 -8.30
CA PRO A 14 19.31 -6.20 -8.31
C PRO A 14 19.00 -6.69 -6.90
N ARG A 15 17.76 -7.16 -6.70
CA ARG A 15 17.35 -7.87 -5.49
C ARG A 15 17.67 -9.35 -5.64
N GLU A 16 18.16 -9.98 -4.58
CA GLU A 16 18.35 -11.42 -4.54
C GLU A 16 17.01 -12.14 -4.32
N GLU A 17 16.90 -13.38 -4.77
CA GLU A 17 15.73 -14.20 -4.49
C GLU A 17 15.68 -14.62 -3.01
N LEU A 18 14.49 -14.50 -2.40
CA LEU A 18 14.26 -14.92 -1.02
C LEU A 18 14.12 -16.44 -0.96
N ARG A 19 15.06 -17.11 -0.29
CA ARG A 19 15.02 -18.56 -0.03
C ARG A 19 14.28 -18.87 1.27
N VAL A 20 13.54 -19.98 1.30
CA VAL A 20 12.78 -20.44 2.47
C VAL A 20 13.33 -21.80 2.94
N PRO A 21 13.65 -21.99 4.23
CA PRO A 21 13.62 -20.98 5.30
C PRO A 21 14.75 -19.94 5.17
N PRO A 22 14.61 -18.75 5.76
CA PRO A 22 15.71 -17.78 5.82
C PRO A 22 16.88 -18.32 6.65
N ASP A 23 18.11 -18.08 6.17
CA ASP A 23 19.35 -18.39 6.87
C ASP A 23 19.75 -17.20 7.75
N SER A 24 19.32 -17.22 9.02
CA SER A 24 19.54 -16.13 9.98
C SER A 24 19.84 -16.66 11.37
N LEU A 25 20.83 -16.08 12.03
CA LEU A 25 21.30 -16.49 13.36
C LEU A 25 20.47 -15.88 14.50
N ASP A 26 20.16 -14.59 14.38
CA ASP A 26 19.39 -13.80 15.35
C ASP A 26 18.69 -12.64 14.62
N HIS A 27 17.91 -11.81 15.33
CA HIS A 27 17.16 -10.71 14.72
C HIS A 27 18.07 -9.67 14.05
N ALA A 28 19.23 -9.35 14.63
CA ALA A 28 20.15 -8.38 14.04
C ALA A 28 20.80 -8.92 12.74
N ASP A 29 21.18 -10.21 12.72
CA ASP A 29 21.64 -10.90 11.50
C ASP A 29 20.53 -10.92 10.44
N HIS A 30 19.31 -11.26 10.86
CA HIS A 30 18.15 -11.38 9.97
C HIS A 30 17.87 -10.05 9.26
N VAL A 31 17.82 -8.95 10.01
CA VAL A 31 17.61 -7.60 9.46
C VAL A 31 18.73 -7.24 8.48
N LEU A 32 19.99 -7.35 8.89
CA LEU A 32 21.11 -6.94 8.05
C LEU A 32 21.19 -7.77 6.77
N ARG A 33 21.09 -9.10 6.85
CA ARG A 33 21.10 -9.99 5.68
C ARG A 33 19.94 -9.69 4.73
N THR A 34 18.74 -9.49 5.26
CA THR A 34 17.55 -9.20 4.44
C THR A 34 17.67 -7.85 3.74
N ALA A 35 18.18 -6.83 4.42
CA ALA A 35 18.49 -5.54 3.81
C ALA A 35 19.56 -5.66 2.73
N LEU A 36 20.65 -6.39 3.01
CA LEU A 36 21.74 -6.62 2.06
C LEU A 36 21.32 -7.43 0.84
N LYS A 37 20.24 -8.21 0.88
CA LYS A 37 19.61 -8.85 -0.29
C LYS A 37 18.79 -7.89 -1.15
N GLY A 38 18.62 -6.63 -0.72
CA GLY A 38 17.85 -5.60 -1.41
C GLY A 38 16.41 -5.43 -0.90
N TYR A 39 16.12 -5.86 0.34
CA TYR A 39 14.80 -5.70 0.98
C TYR A 39 14.88 -4.92 2.30
N PRO A 40 15.40 -3.67 2.30
CA PRO A 40 15.52 -2.87 3.52
C PRO A 40 14.17 -2.61 4.18
N GLU A 41 13.09 -2.47 3.40
CA GLU A 41 11.75 -2.24 3.93
C GLU A 41 11.22 -3.43 4.74
N LEU A 42 11.33 -4.64 4.16
CA LEU A 42 10.96 -5.90 4.81
C LEU A 42 11.82 -6.15 6.06
N ALA A 43 13.13 -5.86 5.97
CA ALA A 43 14.05 -5.99 7.08
C ALA A 43 13.69 -5.05 8.25
N ALA A 44 13.35 -3.81 7.97
CA ALA A 44 12.91 -2.86 9.00
C ALA A 44 11.55 -3.25 9.60
N ASP A 45 10.62 -3.70 8.77
CA ASP A 45 9.27 -4.10 9.20
C ASP A 45 9.27 -5.38 10.05
N HIS A 46 10.24 -6.27 9.86
CA HIS A 46 10.46 -7.44 10.72
C HIS A 46 10.64 -7.06 12.21
N LEU A 47 11.26 -5.92 12.48
CA LEU A 47 11.49 -5.44 13.85
C LEU A 47 10.20 -4.95 14.54
N LEU A 48 9.09 -4.84 13.81
CA LEU A 48 7.76 -4.63 14.40
C LEU A 48 7.20 -5.90 15.07
N ASN A 49 8.07 -6.87 15.42
CA ASN A 49 7.73 -8.07 16.15
C ASN A 49 7.43 -7.77 17.64
N PRO A 50 6.20 -8.01 18.13
CA PRO A 50 5.83 -7.75 19.53
C PRO A 50 6.67 -8.50 20.58
N SER A 51 7.36 -9.58 20.21
CA SER A 51 8.24 -10.33 21.10
C SER A 51 9.57 -9.64 21.40
N LEU A 52 9.87 -8.53 20.71
CA LEU A 52 11.09 -7.75 20.91
C LEU A 52 10.95 -6.69 22.00
N ARG A 53 9.74 -6.42 22.50
CA ARG A 53 9.51 -5.44 23.56
C ARG A 53 10.37 -5.73 24.80
N GLY A 54 11.03 -4.71 25.33
CA GLY A 54 11.96 -4.80 26.46
C GLY A 54 13.36 -5.32 26.09
N ARG A 55 13.60 -5.68 24.82
CA ARG A 55 14.92 -6.08 24.28
C ARG A 55 15.22 -5.43 22.94
N PHE A 56 14.41 -4.47 22.52
CA PHE A 56 14.51 -3.87 21.19
C PHE A 56 15.83 -3.12 21.04
N THR A 57 16.23 -2.35 22.06
CA THR A 57 17.50 -1.62 22.08
C THR A 57 18.72 -2.54 21.98
N GLU A 58 18.69 -3.72 22.61
CA GLU A 58 19.76 -4.72 22.48
C GLU A 58 19.90 -5.23 21.04
N VAL A 59 18.78 -5.48 20.37
CA VAL A 59 18.75 -5.89 18.95
C VAL A 59 19.29 -4.78 18.07
N ILE A 60 18.88 -3.52 18.30
CA ILE A 60 19.38 -2.36 17.55
C ILE A 60 20.88 -2.15 17.76
N GLY A 61 21.38 -2.27 19.00
CA GLY A 61 22.82 -2.18 19.28
C GLY A 61 23.63 -3.25 18.56
N SER A 62 23.14 -4.50 18.55
CA SER A 62 23.76 -5.60 17.80
C SER A 62 23.73 -5.36 16.28
N LEU A 63 22.61 -4.85 15.77
CA LEU A 63 22.45 -4.47 14.36
C LEU A 63 23.43 -3.37 13.96
N VAL A 64 23.50 -2.27 14.72
CA VAL A 64 24.43 -1.15 14.48
C VAL A 64 25.87 -1.64 14.42
N ARG A 65 26.28 -2.47 15.39
CA ARG A 65 27.63 -3.05 15.40
C ARG A 65 27.93 -3.83 14.13
N ARG A 66 26.99 -4.68 13.66
CA ARG A 66 27.19 -5.50 12.45
C ARG A 66 27.10 -4.68 11.17
N ALA A 67 26.17 -3.75 11.11
CA ALA A 67 26.03 -2.80 10.01
C ALA A 67 27.33 -2.01 9.82
N LYS A 68 27.95 -1.52 10.90
CA LYS A 68 29.25 -0.84 10.85
C LYS A 68 30.36 -1.69 10.24
N LEU A 69 30.45 -2.97 10.62
CA LEU A 69 31.45 -3.88 10.05
C LEU A 69 31.23 -4.11 8.55
N GLU A 70 29.99 -4.29 8.12
CA GLU A 70 29.68 -4.45 6.69
C GLU A 70 29.84 -3.14 5.92
N PHE A 71 29.55 -1.99 6.54
CA PHE A 71 29.72 -0.66 5.94
C PHE A 71 31.18 -0.35 5.60
N LEU A 72 32.11 -0.75 6.49
CA LEU A 72 33.56 -0.53 6.36
C LEU A 72 34.28 -1.60 5.54
N LYS A 73 33.58 -2.68 5.17
CA LYS A 73 34.17 -3.78 4.41
C LYS A 73 34.68 -3.26 3.05
N PRO A 74 35.87 -3.68 2.58
CA PRO A 74 36.35 -3.32 1.24
C PRO A 74 35.54 -4.03 0.14
N GLY A 75 35.65 -3.55 -1.10
CA GLY A 75 34.99 -4.11 -2.28
C GLY A 75 35.21 -3.23 -3.50
N SER A 76 34.59 -3.56 -4.63
CA SER A 76 34.57 -2.63 -5.77
C SER A 76 33.80 -1.35 -5.41
N PRO A 77 34.07 -0.20 -6.07
CA PRO A 77 33.35 1.05 -5.80
C PRO A 77 31.82 0.89 -5.86
N GLU A 78 31.32 0.14 -6.83
CA GLU A 78 29.89 -0.13 -7.02
C GLU A 78 29.32 -1.04 -5.91
N GLU A 79 30.03 -2.12 -5.56
CA GLU A 79 29.62 -3.02 -4.48
C GLU A 79 29.56 -2.30 -3.13
N VAL A 80 30.56 -1.46 -2.85
CA VAL A 80 30.60 -0.63 -1.63
C VAL A 80 29.44 0.35 -1.63
N ALA A 81 29.17 1.05 -2.74
CA ALA A 81 28.07 2.02 -2.82
C ALA A 81 26.70 1.35 -2.59
N VAL A 82 26.43 0.21 -3.24
CA VAL A 82 25.16 -0.52 -3.07
C VAL A 82 25.02 -1.06 -1.64
N ARG A 83 26.08 -1.63 -1.07
CA ARG A 83 26.08 -2.13 0.31
C ARG A 83 25.80 -1.02 1.31
N ARG A 84 26.51 0.10 1.21
CA ARG A 84 26.31 1.28 2.07
C ARG A 84 24.89 1.83 1.92
N ALA A 85 24.38 1.94 0.69
CA ALA A 85 23.01 2.39 0.43
C ALA A 85 21.96 1.51 1.12
N ARG A 86 22.10 0.18 1.06
CA ARG A 86 21.20 -0.77 1.74
C ARG A 86 21.26 -0.65 3.27
N ILE A 87 22.44 -0.36 3.83
CA ILE A 87 22.63 -0.14 5.27
C ILE A 87 21.99 1.19 5.71
N TYR A 88 22.21 2.27 4.97
CA TYR A 88 21.53 3.54 5.22
C TYR A 88 20.02 3.36 5.20
N ASP A 89 19.52 2.73 4.13
CA ASP A 89 18.09 2.55 3.91
C ASP A 89 17.44 1.80 5.08
N VAL A 90 17.97 0.63 5.47
CA VAL A 90 17.37 -0.15 6.57
C VAL A 90 17.38 0.61 7.91
N LEU A 91 18.46 1.33 8.23
CA LEU A 91 18.53 2.10 9.47
C LEU A 91 17.56 3.30 9.47
N MET A 92 17.45 4.02 8.35
CA MET A 92 16.46 5.08 8.18
C MET A 92 15.04 4.54 8.28
N GLU A 93 14.77 3.38 7.67
CA GLU A 93 13.46 2.75 7.69
C GLU A 93 13.02 2.31 9.09
N ILE A 94 13.96 1.82 9.90
CA ILE A 94 13.72 1.54 11.31
C ILE A 94 13.39 2.85 12.04
N ALA A 95 14.16 3.92 11.84
CA ALA A 95 13.88 5.22 12.44
C ALA A 95 12.48 5.75 12.06
N PHE A 96 12.08 5.62 10.79
CA PHE A 96 10.76 6.03 10.32
C PHE A 96 9.63 5.25 10.99
N ASN A 97 9.80 3.94 11.20
CA ASN A 97 8.86 3.11 11.94
C ASN A 97 8.74 3.56 13.43
N LEU A 98 9.82 4.07 14.04
CA LEU A 98 9.81 4.66 15.38
C LEU A 98 9.11 6.03 15.44
N TYR A 99 9.11 6.77 14.33
CA TYR A 99 8.44 8.08 14.24
C TYR A 99 6.93 7.95 14.03
N GLY A 100 6.51 6.94 13.26
CA GLY A 100 5.13 6.70 12.84
C GLY A 100 4.26 5.94 13.85
N MET A 101 3.05 5.60 13.40
CA MET A 101 2.08 4.81 14.17
C MET A 101 2.51 3.36 14.37
N GLU A 102 3.48 2.87 13.61
CA GLU A 102 4.01 1.51 13.71
C GLU A 102 4.57 1.21 15.10
N LYS A 103 5.30 2.15 15.70
CA LYS A 103 5.75 2.07 17.10
C LYS A 103 4.59 1.83 18.08
N GLU A 104 3.50 2.58 17.91
CA GLU A 104 2.31 2.49 18.76
C GLU A 104 1.59 1.15 18.57
N TRP A 105 1.53 0.63 17.34
CA TRP A 105 0.91 -0.66 17.05
C TRP A 105 1.71 -1.85 17.54
N MET A 106 3.04 -1.77 17.48
CA MET A 106 3.94 -2.74 18.09
C MET A 106 3.85 -2.72 19.63
N GLY A 107 3.48 -1.57 20.21
CA GLY A 107 3.42 -1.35 21.66
C GLY A 107 4.80 -1.15 22.28
N LEU A 108 5.71 -0.49 21.57
CA LEU A 108 7.04 -0.12 22.05
C LEU A 108 6.97 1.14 22.92
N SER A 109 7.67 1.15 24.05
CA SER A 109 7.69 2.30 24.97
C SER A 109 8.40 3.52 24.36
N ASP A 110 8.06 4.72 24.84
CA ASP A 110 8.70 5.96 24.38
C ASP A 110 10.19 6.00 24.76
N GLU A 111 10.55 5.45 25.93
CA GLU A 111 11.92 5.35 26.41
C GLU A 111 12.76 4.44 25.52
N GLU A 112 12.28 3.22 25.27
CA GLU A 112 12.96 2.22 24.44
C GLU A 112 13.08 2.68 22.98
N ALA A 113 12.02 3.29 22.44
CA ALA A 113 12.04 3.87 21.10
C ALA A 113 13.05 5.03 20.99
N SER A 114 13.08 5.93 21.97
CA SER A 114 13.99 7.07 21.97
C SER A 114 15.45 6.65 22.12
N GLU A 115 15.72 5.59 22.88
CA GLU A 115 17.08 5.02 22.98
C GLU A 115 17.53 4.37 21.67
N ALA A 116 16.67 3.56 21.06
CA ALA A 116 16.95 2.97 19.76
C ALA A 116 17.15 4.04 18.66
N GLU A 117 16.32 5.09 18.65
CA GLU A 117 16.47 6.23 17.76
C GLU A 117 17.85 6.87 17.89
N ARG A 118 18.30 7.16 19.12
CA ARG A 118 19.64 7.74 19.37
C ARG A 118 20.76 6.86 18.83
N MET A 119 20.68 5.54 19.06
CA MET A 119 21.69 4.59 18.56
C MET A 119 21.77 4.59 17.02
N ILE A 120 20.62 4.68 16.36
CA ILE A 120 20.53 4.73 14.89
C ILE A 120 21.10 6.05 14.36
N VAL A 121 20.68 7.19 14.93
CA VAL A 121 21.17 8.51 14.53
C VAL A 121 22.69 8.60 14.66
N GLU A 122 23.25 8.15 15.79
CA GLU A 122 24.70 8.17 16.02
C GLU A 122 25.45 7.29 15.00
N ALA A 123 24.92 6.09 14.70
CA ALA A 123 25.52 5.21 13.71
C ALA A 123 25.52 5.83 12.31
N LEU A 124 24.40 6.45 11.92
CA LEU A 124 24.26 7.10 10.63
C LEU A 124 25.16 8.33 10.48
N ARG A 125 25.35 9.11 11.56
CA ARG A 125 26.32 10.21 11.60
C ARG A 125 27.74 9.73 11.39
N GLU A 126 28.14 8.66 12.09
CA GLU A 126 29.46 8.07 11.89
C GLU A 126 29.66 7.61 10.44
N PHE A 127 28.65 7.02 9.81
CA PHE A 127 28.71 6.59 8.41
C PHE A 127 28.85 7.78 7.45
N GLU A 128 28.12 8.87 7.70
CA GLU A 128 28.25 10.12 6.96
C GLU A 128 29.67 10.70 7.07
N GLU A 129 30.24 10.73 8.29
CA GLU A 129 31.61 11.19 8.54
C GLU A 129 32.65 10.34 7.81
N VAL A 130 32.46 9.02 7.77
CA VAL A 130 33.32 8.10 7.01
C VAL A 130 33.31 8.45 5.53
N GLU A 131 32.14 8.66 4.92
CA GLU A 131 32.08 9.02 3.50
C GLU A 131 32.68 10.40 3.21
N ARG A 132 32.41 11.39 4.08
CA ARG A 132 33.01 12.73 3.96
C ARG A 132 34.54 12.65 4.07
N GLY A 133 35.07 11.84 4.98
CA GLY A 133 36.51 11.62 5.14
C GLY A 133 37.15 10.93 3.93
N GLU A 134 36.46 9.98 3.30
CA GLU A 134 36.96 9.23 2.15
C GLU A 134 36.85 10.00 0.82
N ARG A 135 35.77 10.76 0.61
CA ARG A 135 35.37 11.30 -0.71
C ARG A 135 35.15 12.82 -0.72
N GLY A 136 35.19 13.48 0.43
CA GLY A 136 34.88 14.90 0.58
C GLY A 136 33.38 15.22 0.65
N SER A 137 32.50 14.27 0.31
CA SER A 137 31.04 14.40 0.40
C SER A 137 30.37 13.03 0.60
N PRO A 138 29.19 12.97 1.24
CA PRO A 138 28.48 11.72 1.51
C PRO A 138 27.58 11.32 0.33
N GLU A 139 28.18 11.06 -0.84
CA GLU A 139 27.45 10.86 -2.10
C GLU A 139 26.44 9.68 -2.05
N VAL A 140 26.71 8.62 -1.28
CA VAL A 140 25.77 7.49 -1.15
C VAL A 140 24.57 7.87 -0.29
N LEU A 141 24.80 8.52 0.86
CA LEU A 141 23.74 9.03 1.73
C LEU A 141 22.83 10.02 0.99
N GLU A 142 23.40 10.99 0.27
CA GLU A 142 22.65 11.95 -0.54
C GLU A 142 21.74 11.24 -1.54
N ALA A 143 22.26 10.21 -2.23
CA ALA A 143 21.49 9.44 -3.18
C ALA A 143 20.34 8.66 -2.51
N VAL A 144 20.54 8.07 -1.33
CA VAL A 144 19.49 7.38 -0.58
C VAL A 144 18.39 8.36 -0.15
N ILE A 145 18.76 9.50 0.44
CA ILE A 145 17.82 10.57 0.85
C ILE A 145 17.00 11.05 -0.36
N ARG A 146 17.69 11.34 -1.47
CA ARG A 146 17.05 11.76 -2.72
C ARG A 146 16.04 10.73 -3.21
N LEU A 147 16.37 9.45 -3.20
CA LEU A 147 15.44 8.39 -3.62
C LEU A 147 14.19 8.32 -2.73
N LYS A 148 14.32 8.54 -1.42
CA LYS A 148 13.16 8.61 -0.49
C LYS A 148 12.27 9.83 -0.78
N ILE A 149 12.85 10.99 -1.02
CA ILE A 149 12.11 12.21 -1.36
C ILE A 149 11.43 12.08 -2.74
N GLU A 150 12.14 11.52 -3.73
CA GLU A 150 11.57 11.23 -5.05
C GLU A 150 10.37 10.29 -4.95
N ASP A 151 10.44 9.25 -4.10
CA ASP A 151 9.31 8.36 -3.84
C ASP A 151 8.08 9.13 -3.30
N MET A 152 8.28 10.04 -2.35
CA MET A 152 7.20 10.89 -1.83
C MET A 152 6.59 11.78 -2.92
N LYS A 153 7.43 12.41 -3.74
CA LYS A 153 7.01 13.37 -4.77
C LYS A 153 6.28 12.74 -5.97
N LYS A 154 6.40 11.43 -6.19
CA LYS A 154 5.67 10.72 -7.27
C LYS A 154 4.15 10.70 -7.03
N VAL A 155 3.70 10.81 -5.78
CA VAL A 155 2.27 10.72 -5.43
C VAL A 155 1.48 11.85 -6.12
N MET A 156 0.60 11.48 -7.05
CA MET A 156 -0.19 12.39 -7.89
C MET A 156 0.61 13.29 -8.85
N ALA A 157 1.87 12.96 -9.14
CA ALA A 157 2.70 13.78 -10.04
C ALA A 157 2.12 13.93 -11.45
N GLY A 158 1.34 12.94 -11.91
CA GLY A 158 0.64 12.96 -13.20
C GLY A 158 -0.78 13.54 -13.17
N ASP A 159 -1.22 14.21 -12.08
CA ASP A 159 -2.57 14.76 -12.01
C ASP A 159 -2.78 15.84 -13.09
N PRO A 160 -3.75 15.68 -14.01
CA PRO A 160 -3.91 16.58 -15.16
C PRO A 160 -4.36 18.00 -14.76
N ARG A 161 -4.75 18.21 -13.50
CA ARG A 161 -5.11 19.53 -12.95
C ARG A 161 -3.95 20.15 -12.16
N GLY A 162 -2.78 19.53 -12.14
CA GLY A 162 -1.60 20.01 -11.41
C GLY A 162 -1.75 19.98 -9.89
N ARG A 163 -2.68 19.19 -9.35
CA ARG A 163 -2.88 19.09 -7.90
C ARG A 163 -1.74 18.28 -7.27
N LYS A 164 -1.28 18.73 -6.11
CA LYS A 164 -0.23 18.06 -5.34
C LYS A 164 -0.83 17.26 -4.19
N GLY A 165 -0.41 16.00 -4.06
CA GLY A 165 -0.77 15.15 -2.93
C GLY A 165 -0.06 15.57 -1.64
N MET A 166 -0.68 15.28 -0.48
CA MET A 166 -0.09 15.60 0.84
C MET A 166 1.31 15.00 1.02
N VAL A 167 1.52 13.74 0.61
CA VAL A 167 2.83 13.07 0.73
C VAL A 167 3.89 13.77 -0.12
N ALA A 168 3.54 14.20 -1.34
CA ALA A 168 4.45 14.95 -2.18
C ALA A 168 4.83 16.30 -1.55
N TYR A 169 3.87 16.99 -0.93
CA TYR A 169 4.11 18.22 -0.19
C TYR A 169 5.01 18.01 1.03
N MET A 170 4.82 16.93 1.80
CA MET A 170 5.76 16.56 2.88
C MET A 170 7.18 16.36 2.35
N GLY A 171 7.33 15.69 1.19
CA GLY A 171 8.64 15.47 0.56
C GLY A 171 9.36 16.76 0.19
N GLU A 172 8.64 17.78 -0.28
CA GLU A 172 9.22 19.11 -0.56
C GLU A 172 9.68 19.82 0.70
N ARG A 173 8.85 19.82 1.75
CA ARG A 173 9.23 20.44 3.03
C ARG A 173 10.43 19.77 3.68
N ILE A 174 10.57 18.45 3.52
CA ILE A 174 11.75 17.71 3.96
C ILE A 174 12.98 18.15 3.17
N GLU A 175 12.88 18.21 1.84
CA GLU A 175 13.97 18.65 0.96
C GLU A 175 14.43 20.07 1.28
N GLU A 176 13.50 21.00 1.50
CA GLU A 176 13.77 22.39 1.88
C GLU A 176 14.46 22.53 3.25
N SER A 177 14.38 21.49 4.11
CA SER A 177 14.94 21.49 5.46
C SER A 177 16.31 20.82 5.54
N LEU A 178 16.86 20.29 4.44
CA LEU A 178 18.12 19.58 4.45
C LEU A 178 19.30 20.54 4.67
N ASP A 179 20.22 20.13 5.55
CA ASP A 179 21.49 20.78 5.79
C ASP A 179 22.61 19.95 5.15
N GLY A 180 23.30 20.52 4.16
CA GLY A 180 24.38 19.86 3.42
C GLY A 180 25.61 19.53 4.26
N GLU A 181 25.77 20.14 5.44
CA GLU A 181 26.86 19.81 6.38
C GLU A 181 26.46 18.76 7.43
N ASN A 182 25.16 18.47 7.56
CA ASN A 182 24.61 17.54 8.54
C ASN A 182 23.35 16.85 7.97
N LEU A 183 23.56 16.01 6.96
CA LEU A 183 22.45 15.45 6.18
C LEU A 183 21.66 14.43 6.99
N THR A 184 22.34 13.61 7.79
CA THR A 184 21.69 12.58 8.62
C THR A 184 20.68 13.19 9.59
N GLU A 185 21.12 14.13 10.44
CA GLU A 185 20.25 14.69 11.47
C GLU A 185 19.15 15.57 10.86
N SER A 186 19.51 16.43 9.91
CA SER A 186 18.54 17.34 9.28
C SER A 186 17.42 16.58 8.57
N PHE A 187 17.76 15.51 7.84
CA PHE A 187 16.77 14.65 7.18
C PHE A 187 15.86 13.92 8.17
N LEU A 188 16.44 13.27 9.19
CA LEU A 188 15.67 12.48 10.14
C LEU A 188 14.75 13.35 11.00
N GLU A 189 15.21 14.52 11.45
CA GLU A 189 14.39 15.49 12.18
C GLU A 189 13.28 16.08 11.30
N ALA A 190 13.57 16.38 10.03
CA ALA A 190 12.55 16.84 9.10
C ALA A 190 11.46 15.79 8.87
N VAL A 191 11.83 14.53 8.65
CA VAL A 191 10.87 13.41 8.49
C VAL A 191 10.04 13.21 9.75
N LYS A 192 10.67 13.18 10.93
CA LYS A 192 10.00 13.04 12.23
C LYS A 192 8.99 14.16 12.46
N ARG A 193 9.36 15.40 12.15
CA ARG A 193 8.49 16.58 12.24
C ARG A 193 7.31 16.49 11.29
N GLU A 194 7.53 16.19 10.01
CA GLU A 194 6.44 16.09 9.03
C GLU A 194 5.46 14.96 9.35
N ILE A 195 5.93 13.83 9.91
CA ILE A 195 5.04 12.76 10.38
C ILE A 195 4.23 13.21 11.60
N ARG A 196 4.91 13.66 12.66
CA ARG A 196 4.26 13.88 13.97
C ARG A 196 3.38 15.13 14.02
N SER A 197 3.66 16.13 13.19
CA SER A 197 2.81 17.33 13.06
C SER A 197 1.62 17.14 12.11
N ASN A 198 1.57 16.02 11.39
CA ASN A 198 0.50 15.75 10.45
C ASN A 198 -0.83 15.45 11.17
N VAL A 199 -1.91 16.08 10.71
CA VAL A 199 -3.25 15.90 11.30
C VAL A 199 -3.72 14.45 11.28
N TYR A 200 -3.39 13.67 10.23
CA TYR A 200 -3.78 12.26 10.15
C TYR A 200 -3.06 11.39 11.19
N TYR A 201 -1.77 11.68 11.45
CA TYR A 201 -1.03 11.04 12.54
C TYR A 201 -1.68 11.34 13.88
N VAL A 202 -1.98 12.62 14.16
CA VAL A 202 -2.62 13.05 15.41
C VAL A 202 -3.99 12.38 15.59
N MET A 203 -4.84 12.40 14.57
CA MET A 203 -6.17 11.78 14.62
C MET A 203 -6.09 10.26 14.82
N SER A 204 -5.14 9.59 14.15
CA SER A 204 -4.93 8.15 14.30
C SER A 204 -4.42 7.81 15.70
N LYS A 205 -3.48 8.59 16.22
CA LYS A 205 -2.93 8.42 17.58
C LYS A 205 -3.98 8.63 18.66
N LEU A 206 -4.89 9.59 18.46
CA LEU A 206 -6.01 9.85 19.36
C LEU A 206 -7.19 8.89 19.18
N GLY A 207 -7.11 7.94 18.24
CA GLY A 207 -8.16 6.96 17.98
C GLY A 207 -9.46 7.58 17.42
N MET A 208 -9.38 8.76 16.80
CA MET A 208 -10.55 9.50 16.33
C MET A 208 -11.19 8.87 15.09
N CYS A 209 -10.38 8.31 14.19
CA CYS A 209 -10.82 7.73 12.93
C CYS A 209 -9.83 6.67 12.45
N ARG A 210 -10.28 5.80 11.55
CA ARG A 210 -9.41 4.94 10.74
C ARG A 210 -9.38 5.46 9.31
N PHE A 211 -8.18 5.58 8.75
CA PHE A 211 -8.01 6.08 7.40
C PHE A 211 -7.74 4.96 6.41
N GLY A 212 -8.44 5.04 5.29
CA GLY A 212 -8.22 4.23 4.10
C GLY A 212 -7.71 5.11 2.95
N ASN A 213 -6.99 4.53 2.00
CA ASN A 213 -6.55 5.23 0.78
C ASN A 213 -7.13 4.58 -0.48
N ASP A 214 -7.60 5.39 -1.42
CA ASP A 214 -8.09 4.92 -2.73
C ASP A 214 -7.02 4.96 -3.83
N TYR A 215 -5.75 5.18 -3.47
CA TYR A 215 -4.63 5.28 -4.40
C TYR A 215 -3.51 4.28 -4.05
N ALA A 216 -2.79 3.79 -5.06
CA ALA A 216 -1.82 2.70 -4.89
C ALA A 216 -0.40 3.17 -4.52
N ILE A 217 -0.07 4.46 -4.64
CA ILE A 217 1.30 4.96 -4.49
C ILE A 217 1.44 5.80 -3.21
N GLY A 218 2.63 5.81 -2.61
CA GLY A 218 2.94 6.56 -1.38
C GLY A 218 2.41 5.91 -0.10
N LEU A 219 1.90 4.68 -0.20
CA LEU A 219 1.22 3.99 0.89
C LEU A 219 2.09 3.79 2.13
N ARG A 220 3.40 3.61 1.96
CA ARG A 220 4.32 3.42 3.09
C ARG A 220 4.45 4.68 3.95
N TRP A 221 4.38 5.86 3.33
CA TRP A 221 4.30 7.13 4.05
C TRP A 221 2.95 7.31 4.75
N LEU A 222 1.85 6.95 4.09
CA LEU A 222 0.52 7.01 4.69
C LEU A 222 0.35 6.03 5.87
N ARG A 223 0.96 4.85 5.78
CA ARG A 223 1.02 3.87 6.86
C ARG A 223 1.59 4.48 8.13
N ARG A 224 2.68 5.24 8.01
CA ARG A 224 3.32 5.94 9.13
C ARG A 224 2.40 6.96 9.80
N LEU A 225 1.48 7.55 9.03
CA LEU A 225 0.47 8.47 9.54
C LEU A 225 -0.75 7.77 10.17
N GLY A 226 -0.81 6.44 10.13
CA GLY A 226 -1.92 5.67 10.73
C GLY A 226 -3.01 5.22 9.75
N TYR A 227 -2.76 5.31 8.44
CA TYR A 227 -3.64 4.63 7.48
C TYR A 227 -3.54 3.12 7.71
N VAL A 228 -4.66 2.41 7.54
CA VAL A 228 -4.78 0.98 7.85
C VAL A 228 -5.49 0.17 6.77
N GLN A 229 -5.91 0.80 5.68
CA GLN A 229 -6.64 0.13 4.61
C GLN A 229 -6.35 0.78 3.27
N VAL A 230 -6.41 -0.02 2.20
CA VAL A 230 -6.35 0.46 0.82
C VAL A 230 -7.50 -0.12 0.04
N SER A 231 -8.17 0.73 -0.73
CA SER A 231 -9.25 0.34 -1.61
C SER A 231 -8.77 0.49 -3.06
N THR A 232 -8.78 -0.62 -3.81
CA THR A 232 -8.44 -0.59 -5.24
C THR A 232 -9.60 -1.08 -6.10
N ASN A 233 -9.49 -0.88 -7.41
CA ASN A 233 -10.34 -1.46 -8.44
C ASN A 233 -9.50 -1.58 -9.73
N PRO A 234 -9.98 -2.26 -10.78
CA PRO A 234 -9.20 -2.46 -12.00
C PRO A 234 -8.73 -1.16 -12.66
N VAL A 235 -9.51 -0.08 -12.57
CA VAL A 235 -9.14 1.24 -13.10
C VAL A 235 -7.96 1.83 -12.33
N LEU A 236 -7.97 1.73 -11.00
CA LEU A 236 -6.88 2.20 -10.15
C LEU A 236 -5.61 1.35 -10.33
N ALA A 237 -5.76 0.03 -10.52
CA ALA A 237 -4.64 -0.85 -10.86
C ALA A 237 -4.01 -0.46 -12.21
N ALA A 238 -4.82 -0.14 -13.23
CA ALA A 238 -4.32 0.34 -14.51
C ALA A 238 -3.60 1.70 -14.40
N ILE A 239 -4.09 2.61 -13.56
CA ILE A 239 -3.42 3.89 -13.27
C ILE A 239 -2.05 3.65 -12.62
N ALA A 240 -1.90 2.66 -11.74
CA ALA A 240 -0.61 2.35 -11.13
C ALA A 240 0.48 2.04 -12.16
N TYR A 241 0.16 1.31 -13.24
CA TYR A 241 1.12 1.03 -14.33
C TYR A 241 1.54 2.27 -15.13
N ARG A 242 0.69 3.31 -15.16
CA ARG A 242 1.02 4.58 -15.80
C ARG A 242 1.93 5.41 -14.90
N ASP A 243 1.63 5.44 -13.61
CA ASP A 243 2.31 6.29 -12.63
C ASP A 243 3.63 5.65 -12.13
N ASP A 244 3.76 4.32 -12.17
CA ASP A 244 5.00 3.56 -11.94
C ASP A 244 5.29 2.58 -13.11
N PRO A 245 6.08 3.03 -14.11
CA PRO A 245 6.45 2.20 -15.25
C PRO A 245 7.22 0.91 -14.89
N SER A 246 7.84 0.83 -13.70
CA SER A 246 8.60 -0.37 -13.29
C SER A 246 7.72 -1.60 -13.08
N LEU A 247 6.41 -1.41 -12.87
CA LEU A 247 5.43 -2.49 -12.80
C LEU A 247 5.36 -3.29 -14.10
N TRP A 248 5.63 -2.67 -15.26
CA TRP A 248 5.70 -3.39 -16.53
C TRP A 248 6.83 -4.41 -16.58
N ASP A 249 7.98 -4.09 -15.97
CA ASP A 249 9.12 -5.01 -15.96
C ASP A 249 8.87 -6.18 -15.02
N ARG A 250 8.21 -5.93 -13.87
CA ARG A 250 7.73 -7.01 -12.98
C ARG A 250 6.70 -7.90 -13.66
N PHE A 251 5.78 -7.30 -14.42
CA PHE A 251 4.77 -8.06 -15.15
C PHE A 251 5.38 -8.92 -16.27
N LYS A 252 6.35 -8.38 -17.03
CA LYS A 252 7.12 -9.18 -18.00
C LYS A 252 7.83 -10.35 -17.34
N GLU A 253 8.46 -10.13 -16.18
CA GLU A 253 9.12 -11.20 -15.44
C GLU A 253 8.15 -12.27 -14.95
N TYR A 254 6.97 -11.86 -14.47
CA TYR A 254 5.89 -12.77 -14.14
C TYR A 254 5.48 -13.62 -15.36
N LEU A 255 5.23 -12.98 -16.51
CA LEU A 255 4.83 -13.68 -17.74
C LEU A 255 5.90 -14.65 -18.26
N ARG A 256 7.20 -14.37 -18.06
CA ARG A 256 8.27 -15.33 -18.39
C ARG A 256 8.18 -16.63 -17.59
N ARG A 257 7.69 -16.55 -16.35
CA ARG A 257 7.46 -17.72 -15.48
C ARG A 257 6.13 -18.41 -15.73
N HIS A 258 5.24 -17.74 -16.46
CA HIS A 258 3.88 -18.19 -16.79
C HIS A 258 3.61 -18.14 -18.31
N PRO A 259 4.38 -18.88 -19.12
CA PRO A 259 4.24 -18.86 -20.58
C PRO A 259 2.85 -19.34 -21.05
N GLU A 260 2.14 -20.13 -20.27
CA GLU A 260 0.77 -20.58 -20.54
C GLU A 260 -0.21 -19.43 -20.74
N LEU A 261 0.03 -18.28 -20.09
CA LEU A 261 -0.79 -17.07 -20.22
C LEU A 261 -0.59 -16.36 -21.58
N LEU A 262 0.50 -16.67 -22.29
CA LEU A 262 0.86 -16.07 -23.56
C LEU A 262 0.45 -16.90 -24.79
N GLU A 263 0.01 -18.15 -24.60
CA GLU A 263 -0.36 -19.05 -25.70
C GLU A 263 -1.58 -18.53 -26.49
N ASN A 264 -2.58 -17.99 -25.79
CA ASN A 264 -3.75 -17.34 -26.39
C ASN A 264 -4.23 -16.17 -25.50
N PRO A 265 -3.59 -14.99 -25.63
CA PRO A 265 -3.85 -13.86 -24.74
C PRO A 265 -5.31 -13.36 -24.78
N GLU A 266 -5.98 -13.43 -25.93
CA GLU A 266 -7.37 -13.00 -26.07
C GLU A 266 -8.32 -13.92 -25.30
N ALA A 267 -8.13 -15.23 -25.40
CA ALA A 267 -8.92 -16.19 -24.64
C ALA A 267 -8.63 -16.15 -23.13
N ARG A 268 -7.47 -15.62 -22.73
CA ARG A 268 -7.00 -15.50 -21.34
C ARG A 268 -7.00 -14.06 -20.82
N ALA A 269 -7.79 -13.17 -21.43
CA ALA A 269 -7.81 -11.75 -21.09
C ALA A 269 -8.09 -11.50 -19.59
N ASP A 270 -9.03 -12.24 -18.99
CA ASP A 270 -9.37 -12.12 -17.57
C ASP A 270 -8.22 -12.62 -16.66
N GLU A 271 -7.54 -13.71 -17.04
CA GLU A 271 -6.38 -14.24 -16.30
C GLU A 271 -5.19 -13.26 -16.35
N LEU A 272 -4.94 -12.67 -17.53
CA LEU A 272 -3.91 -11.65 -17.72
C LEU A 272 -4.23 -10.37 -16.93
N ALA A 273 -5.49 -9.93 -16.94
CA ALA A 273 -5.95 -8.79 -16.16
C ALA A 273 -5.82 -9.04 -14.65
N MET A 274 -6.15 -10.25 -14.18
CA MET A 274 -5.94 -10.65 -12.79
C MET A 274 -4.45 -10.62 -12.42
N ALA A 275 -3.58 -11.21 -13.25
CA ALA A 275 -2.13 -11.22 -13.01
C ALA A 275 -1.55 -9.80 -12.95
N GLY A 276 -1.93 -8.92 -13.89
CA GLY A 276 -1.54 -7.52 -13.87
C GLY A 276 -2.02 -6.80 -12.61
N THR A 277 -3.27 -7.06 -12.19
CA THR A 277 -3.82 -6.49 -10.96
C THR A 277 -3.06 -6.98 -9.73
N MET A 278 -2.72 -8.26 -9.63
CA MET A 278 -1.93 -8.80 -8.53
C MET A 278 -0.55 -8.15 -8.41
N ILE A 279 0.15 -8.00 -9.54
CA ILE A 279 1.48 -7.35 -9.60
C ILE A 279 1.42 -5.90 -9.12
N ALA A 280 0.34 -5.18 -9.44
CA ALA A 280 0.13 -3.82 -8.95
C ALA A 280 -0.24 -3.76 -7.46
N LEU A 281 -0.80 -4.83 -6.88
CA LEU A 281 -1.30 -4.83 -5.50
C LEU A 281 -0.38 -5.46 -4.47
N TRP A 282 0.47 -6.42 -4.84
CA TRP A 282 1.42 -7.01 -3.89
C TRP A 282 2.28 -5.97 -3.15
N PRO A 283 2.82 -4.92 -3.80
CA PRO A 283 3.52 -3.86 -3.06
C PRO A 283 2.65 -3.20 -1.98
N ASN A 284 1.36 -3.00 -2.26
CA ASN A 284 0.42 -2.42 -1.30
C ASN A 284 0.17 -3.40 -0.14
N MET A 285 0.01 -4.68 -0.47
CA MET A 285 -0.20 -5.73 0.53
C MET A 285 1.02 -5.90 1.45
N GLU A 286 2.24 -5.81 0.92
CA GLU A 286 3.50 -5.80 1.67
C GLU A 286 3.56 -4.61 2.65
N VAL A 287 3.25 -3.40 2.19
CA VAL A 287 3.25 -2.19 3.03
C VAL A 287 2.37 -2.39 4.26
N PHE A 288 1.16 -2.93 4.10
CA PHE A 288 0.21 -3.11 5.20
C PHE A 288 0.35 -4.44 5.94
N ARG A 289 1.26 -5.32 5.50
CA ARG A 289 1.49 -6.65 6.07
C ARG A 289 1.82 -6.62 7.57
N PRO A 290 2.65 -5.70 8.09
CA PRO A 290 2.95 -5.66 9.52
C PRO A 290 1.70 -5.34 10.36
N ILE A 291 0.88 -4.38 9.92
CA ILE A 291 -0.36 -4.00 10.61
C ILE A 291 -1.34 -5.16 10.61
N PHE A 292 -1.43 -5.88 9.50
CA PHE A 292 -2.31 -7.05 9.39
C PHE A 292 -2.06 -8.07 10.50
N PHE A 293 -0.80 -8.36 10.81
CA PHE A 293 -0.47 -9.25 11.91
C PHE A 293 -0.58 -8.59 13.29
N LEU A 294 -0.11 -7.35 13.45
CA LEU A 294 -0.17 -6.61 14.72
C LEU A 294 -1.59 -6.34 15.21
N LYS A 295 -2.53 -6.17 14.27
CA LYS A 295 -3.95 -5.92 14.52
C LYS A 295 -4.81 -7.15 14.29
N ASP A 296 -4.19 -8.32 14.23
CA ASP A 296 -4.89 -9.59 14.30
C ASP A 296 -5.95 -9.77 13.19
N TYR A 297 -5.57 -9.41 11.97
CA TYR A 297 -6.39 -9.42 10.75
C TYR A 297 -7.56 -8.42 10.75
N MET A 298 -7.57 -7.50 11.72
CA MET A 298 -8.60 -6.46 11.83
C MET A 298 -8.24 -5.21 11.03
N ASP A 299 -6.98 -4.94 10.77
CA ASP A 299 -6.52 -3.79 9.98
C ASP A 299 -5.45 -4.26 8.99
N GLY A 300 -4.90 -3.36 8.16
CA GLY A 300 -3.92 -3.70 7.14
C GLY A 300 -4.51 -4.37 5.89
N MET A 301 -5.79 -4.12 5.61
CA MET A 301 -6.53 -4.81 4.55
C MET A 301 -6.43 -4.09 3.21
N ILE A 302 -6.27 -4.86 2.14
CA ILE A 302 -6.33 -4.38 0.75
C ILE A 302 -7.62 -4.88 0.11
N SER A 303 -8.50 -3.96 -0.29
CA SER A 303 -9.75 -4.31 -0.94
C SER A 303 -9.55 -4.57 -2.42
N TYR A 304 -9.65 -5.83 -2.82
CA TYR A 304 -9.55 -6.30 -4.21
C TYR A 304 -10.93 -6.45 -4.83
N GLN A 305 -11.16 -5.86 -6.00
CA GLN A 305 -12.44 -5.94 -6.70
C GLN A 305 -12.56 -7.25 -7.49
N LEU A 306 -13.58 -8.05 -7.19
CA LEU A 306 -13.91 -9.23 -8.00
C LEU A 306 -14.31 -8.82 -9.41
N ASN A 307 -14.08 -9.72 -10.37
CA ASN A 307 -14.32 -9.50 -11.78
C ASN A 307 -15.78 -9.06 -12.02
N PRO A 308 -16.00 -7.82 -12.51
CA PRO A 308 -17.33 -7.28 -12.71
C PRO A 308 -18.13 -8.06 -13.76
N ASN A 309 -17.47 -8.71 -14.72
CA ASN A 309 -18.11 -9.47 -15.80
C ASN A 309 -18.87 -10.70 -15.29
N VAL A 310 -18.46 -11.23 -14.12
CA VAL A 310 -19.07 -12.41 -13.49
C VAL A 310 -19.67 -12.11 -12.12
N ALA A 311 -19.90 -10.83 -11.79
CA ALA A 311 -20.36 -10.41 -10.47
C ALA A 311 -21.80 -10.86 -10.13
N ALA A 312 -22.59 -11.27 -11.11
CA ALA A 312 -23.89 -11.92 -10.91
C ALA A 312 -23.80 -13.47 -10.87
N SER A 313 -22.61 -14.05 -11.06
CA SER A 313 -22.35 -15.49 -11.01
C SER A 313 -21.65 -15.86 -9.71
N VAL A 314 -22.34 -16.64 -8.87
CA VAL A 314 -21.75 -17.16 -7.63
C VAL A 314 -20.53 -18.02 -7.94
N GLU A 315 -20.65 -18.92 -8.93
CA GLU A 315 -19.55 -19.82 -9.28
C GLU A 315 -18.35 -19.07 -9.85
N GLY A 316 -18.58 -18.14 -10.81
CA GLY A 316 -17.51 -17.36 -11.42
C GLY A 316 -16.78 -16.49 -10.38
N SER A 317 -17.54 -15.77 -9.56
CA SER A 317 -16.97 -14.90 -8.52
C SER A 317 -16.16 -15.67 -7.47
N LEU A 318 -16.65 -16.85 -7.03
CA LEU A 318 -15.93 -17.68 -6.06
C LEU A 318 -14.67 -18.31 -6.68
N ARG A 319 -14.74 -18.74 -7.94
CA ARG A 319 -13.58 -19.28 -8.66
C ARG A 319 -12.45 -18.25 -8.75
N ASP A 320 -12.77 -17.03 -9.20
CA ASP A 320 -11.79 -15.94 -9.29
C ASP A 320 -11.23 -15.56 -7.92
N ALA A 321 -12.09 -15.50 -6.89
CA ALA A 321 -11.66 -15.22 -5.53
C ALA A 321 -10.68 -16.28 -5.00
N TYR A 322 -10.92 -17.56 -5.23
CA TYR A 322 -10.03 -18.62 -4.77
C TYR A 322 -8.70 -18.64 -5.51
N GLU A 323 -8.73 -18.41 -6.82
CA GLU A 323 -7.51 -18.36 -7.63
C GLU A 323 -6.57 -17.25 -7.13
N ILE A 324 -7.08 -16.02 -7.00
CA ILE A 324 -6.25 -14.91 -6.53
C ILE A 324 -5.80 -15.09 -5.09
N TYR A 325 -6.67 -15.60 -4.22
CA TYR A 325 -6.33 -15.83 -2.81
C TYR A 325 -5.19 -16.86 -2.71
N THR A 326 -5.25 -17.95 -3.47
CA THR A 326 -4.24 -19.02 -3.47
C THR A 326 -2.90 -18.52 -3.98
N ARG A 327 -2.86 -17.86 -5.15
CA ARG A 327 -1.61 -17.30 -5.69
C ARG A 327 -1.00 -16.24 -4.77
N THR A 328 -1.85 -15.46 -4.10
CA THR A 328 -1.37 -14.46 -3.14
C THR A 328 -0.84 -15.12 -1.87
N GLU A 329 -1.46 -16.21 -1.42
CA GLU A 329 -0.96 -16.98 -0.29
C GLU A 329 0.43 -17.56 -0.58
N GLU A 330 0.65 -18.11 -1.77
CA GLU A 330 1.94 -18.64 -2.21
C GLU A 330 3.04 -17.56 -2.17
N TYR A 331 2.75 -16.37 -2.69
CA TYR A 331 3.65 -15.22 -2.60
C TYR A 331 3.99 -14.88 -1.15
N PHE A 332 2.96 -14.72 -0.30
CA PHE A 332 3.15 -14.29 1.07
C PHE A 332 3.72 -15.37 1.99
N ARG A 333 3.66 -16.65 1.65
CA ARG A 333 4.39 -17.70 2.40
C ARG A 333 5.89 -17.43 2.40
N THR A 334 6.44 -17.02 1.25
CA THR A 334 7.85 -16.63 1.15
C THR A 334 8.12 -15.33 1.88
N TYR A 335 7.33 -14.29 1.62
CA TYR A 335 7.50 -12.98 2.26
C TYR A 335 7.40 -13.06 3.80
N ASP A 336 6.38 -13.74 4.32
CA ASP A 336 6.13 -13.88 5.75
C ASP A 336 7.18 -14.76 6.45
N SER A 337 7.88 -15.63 5.72
CA SER A 337 9.00 -16.39 6.30
C SER A 337 10.14 -15.47 6.77
N TYR A 338 10.28 -14.30 6.15
CA TYR A 338 11.21 -13.24 6.54
C TYR A 338 10.54 -12.26 7.51
N LEU A 339 9.39 -11.69 7.13
CA LEU A 339 8.71 -10.68 7.96
C LEU A 339 8.44 -11.21 9.37
N LEU A 340 7.93 -12.45 9.46
CA LEU A 340 7.54 -13.09 10.71
C LEU A 340 8.60 -14.06 11.23
N TRP A 341 9.86 -13.91 10.83
CA TRP A 341 10.94 -14.72 11.39
C TRP A 341 11.02 -14.52 12.91
N GLY A 342 11.18 -15.61 13.68
CA GLY A 342 11.16 -15.54 15.15
C GLY A 342 9.80 -15.22 15.79
N TRP A 343 8.72 -14.98 15.02
CA TRP A 343 7.37 -14.87 15.58
C TRP A 343 6.84 -16.25 15.99
N PRO A 344 5.90 -16.33 16.96
CA PRO A 344 5.31 -17.59 17.39
C PRO A 344 4.76 -18.46 16.24
N LEU A 345 4.87 -19.78 16.39
CA LEU A 345 4.44 -20.74 15.36
C LEU A 345 2.93 -20.74 15.09
N HIS A 346 2.11 -20.26 16.04
CA HIS A 346 0.65 -20.18 15.87
C HIS A 346 0.20 -19.03 14.98
N VAL A 347 1.11 -18.14 14.55
CA VAL A 347 0.80 -17.04 13.61
C VAL A 347 0.74 -17.61 12.19
N GLU A 348 -0.42 -17.46 11.55
CA GLU A 348 -0.72 -18.02 10.22
C GLU A 348 0.05 -17.26 9.11
N ARG A 349 1.18 -17.82 8.68
CA ARG A 349 1.99 -17.29 7.56
C ARG A 349 1.33 -17.59 6.22
N GLY A 350 1.45 -16.65 5.29
CA GLY A 350 0.87 -16.75 3.95
C GLY A 350 -0.52 -16.15 3.84
N ARG A 351 -1.33 -16.11 4.92
CA ARG A 351 -2.73 -15.65 4.88
C ARG A 351 -2.87 -14.28 4.19
N PRO A 352 -3.48 -14.17 2.99
CA PRO A 352 -3.63 -12.90 2.29
C PRO A 352 -4.37 -11.83 3.12
N ASN A 353 -3.83 -10.61 3.15
CA ASN A 353 -4.49 -9.44 3.76
C ASN A 353 -5.46 -8.77 2.77
N ILE A 354 -6.33 -9.58 2.15
CA ILE A 354 -7.32 -9.16 1.16
C ILE A 354 -8.70 -9.08 1.78
N VAL A 355 -9.48 -8.08 1.37
CA VAL A 355 -10.93 -8.15 1.41
C VAL A 355 -11.50 -8.11 0.00
N PHE A 356 -12.41 -9.02 -0.32
CA PHE A 356 -13.03 -9.07 -1.64
C PHE A 356 -14.15 -8.06 -1.77
N LYS A 357 -14.04 -7.12 -2.71
CA LYS A 357 -15.14 -6.24 -3.05
C LYS A 357 -16.17 -6.97 -3.88
N VAL A 358 -17.31 -7.24 -3.26
CA VAL A 358 -18.46 -7.89 -3.88
C VAL A 358 -19.47 -6.82 -4.26
N ALA A 359 -19.91 -6.78 -5.52
CA ALA A 359 -20.88 -5.79 -5.97
C ALA A 359 -22.30 -6.19 -5.55
N GLY A 360 -22.95 -5.39 -4.69
CA GLY A 360 -24.27 -5.62 -4.11
C GLY A 360 -25.46 -5.42 -5.06
N HIS A 361 -25.25 -5.46 -6.38
CA HIS A 361 -26.29 -5.18 -7.38
C HIS A 361 -27.17 -6.38 -7.72
N SER A 362 -26.82 -7.60 -7.28
CA SER A 362 -27.55 -8.83 -7.60
C SER A 362 -27.77 -9.72 -6.37
N PRO A 363 -28.78 -10.61 -6.37
CA PRO A 363 -28.96 -11.60 -5.29
C PRO A 363 -27.76 -12.54 -5.10
N ALA A 364 -26.94 -12.74 -6.14
CA ALA A 364 -25.74 -13.56 -6.05
C ALA A 364 -24.75 -13.03 -5.02
N ALA A 365 -24.68 -11.70 -4.83
CA ALA A 365 -23.80 -11.06 -3.87
C ALA A 365 -23.96 -11.63 -2.45
N ILE A 366 -25.20 -11.91 -2.04
CA ILE A 366 -25.51 -12.48 -0.72
C ILE A 366 -24.78 -13.82 -0.53
N LYS A 367 -24.87 -14.71 -1.52
CA LYS A 367 -24.26 -16.04 -1.45
C LYS A 367 -22.73 -15.96 -1.59
N ILE A 368 -22.22 -15.11 -2.48
CA ILE A 368 -20.79 -14.86 -2.63
C ILE A 368 -20.20 -14.38 -1.29
N THR A 369 -20.80 -13.36 -0.68
CA THR A 369 -20.38 -12.82 0.62
C THR A 369 -20.37 -13.90 1.70
N ALA A 370 -21.45 -14.66 1.87
CA ALA A 370 -21.53 -15.68 2.90
C ALA A 370 -20.51 -16.81 2.71
N GLU A 371 -20.21 -17.20 1.47
CA GLU A 371 -19.25 -18.26 1.16
C GLU A 371 -17.79 -17.83 1.35
N LEU A 372 -17.44 -16.59 1.01
CA LEU A 372 -16.10 -16.05 1.25
C LEU A 372 -15.85 -15.89 2.77
N GLU A 373 -16.78 -15.27 3.49
CA GLU A 373 -16.66 -15.06 4.94
C GLU A 373 -16.59 -16.39 5.71
N ALA A 374 -17.28 -17.44 5.23
CA ALA A 374 -17.20 -18.79 5.81
C ALA A 374 -15.83 -19.45 5.72
N ARG A 375 -14.93 -18.91 4.88
CA ARG A 375 -13.54 -19.37 4.73
C ARG A 375 -12.55 -18.42 5.40
N GLY A 376 -13.03 -17.42 6.15
CA GLY A 376 -12.20 -16.37 6.72
C GLY A 376 -11.70 -15.36 5.69
N MET A 377 -12.24 -15.37 4.47
CA MET A 377 -11.91 -14.38 3.44
C MET A 377 -12.84 -13.18 3.62
N GLY A 378 -12.30 -12.07 4.13
CA GLY A 378 -13.10 -10.88 4.42
C GLY A 378 -13.69 -10.25 3.15
N THR A 379 -14.80 -9.55 3.28
CA THR A 379 -15.49 -8.92 2.15
C THR A 379 -15.71 -7.43 2.38
N ASN A 380 -15.57 -6.64 1.30
CA ASN A 380 -15.95 -5.24 1.24
C ASN A 380 -17.11 -5.07 0.26
N ASN A 381 -18.34 -5.29 0.70
CA ASN A 381 -19.46 -5.20 -0.22
C ASN A 381 -19.65 -3.74 -0.66
N THR A 382 -19.78 -3.53 -1.96
CA THR A 382 -19.81 -2.20 -2.59
C THR A 382 -20.99 -2.10 -3.55
N VAL A 383 -21.21 -0.95 -4.19
CA VAL A 383 -22.39 -0.73 -5.04
C VAL A 383 -23.68 -0.96 -4.22
N VAL A 384 -23.64 -0.55 -2.96
CA VAL A 384 -24.76 -0.61 -2.02
C VAL A 384 -25.38 0.78 -1.94
N TYR A 385 -26.67 0.90 -2.27
CA TYR A 385 -27.37 2.19 -2.35
C TYR A 385 -28.50 2.31 -1.33
N THR A 386 -29.01 1.19 -0.81
CA THR A 386 -30.16 1.16 0.09
C THR A 386 -29.84 0.47 1.40
N VAL A 387 -30.52 0.89 2.47
CA VAL A 387 -30.41 0.27 3.80
C VAL A 387 -30.82 -1.20 3.76
N ALA A 388 -31.80 -1.57 2.92
CA ALA A 388 -32.24 -2.96 2.80
C ALA A 388 -31.16 -3.87 2.17
N GLN A 389 -30.46 -3.38 1.13
CA GLN A 389 -29.32 -4.09 0.55
C GLN A 389 -28.20 -4.26 1.58
N GLU A 390 -27.83 -3.17 2.25
CA GLU A 390 -26.79 -3.15 3.28
C GLU A 390 -27.09 -4.14 4.41
N ALA A 391 -28.28 -4.06 5.01
CA ALA A 391 -28.70 -4.97 6.07
C ALA A 391 -28.67 -6.44 5.62
N ARG A 392 -29.12 -6.75 4.40
CA ARG A 392 -29.12 -8.13 3.90
C ARG A 392 -27.71 -8.68 3.71
N LEU A 393 -26.79 -7.84 3.23
CA LEU A 393 -25.38 -8.18 3.02
C LEU A 393 -24.64 -8.35 4.35
N ILE A 394 -24.90 -7.49 5.35
CA ILE A 394 -24.37 -7.65 6.71
C ILE A 394 -24.81 -8.98 7.32
N LEU A 395 -26.08 -9.35 7.18
CA LEU A 395 -26.58 -10.65 7.67
C LEU A 395 -25.87 -11.83 7.00
N ALA A 396 -25.58 -11.72 5.69
CA ALA A 396 -24.82 -12.75 4.98
C ALA A 396 -23.38 -12.88 5.51
N LYS A 397 -22.74 -11.76 5.91
CA LYS A 397 -21.43 -11.80 6.57
C LYS A 397 -21.49 -12.51 7.90
N PHE A 398 -22.44 -12.15 8.75
CA PHE A 398 -22.59 -12.82 10.05
C PHE A 398 -22.82 -14.32 9.89
N GLU A 399 -23.63 -14.73 8.91
CA GLU A 399 -23.82 -16.15 8.59
C GLU A 399 -22.50 -16.82 8.20
N GLY A 400 -21.75 -16.24 7.27
CA GLY A 400 -20.43 -16.75 6.86
C GLY A 400 -19.44 -16.81 8.02
N MET A 401 -19.22 -15.70 8.71
CA MET A 401 -18.31 -15.62 9.86
C MET A 401 -18.68 -16.63 10.96
N ALA A 402 -19.96 -16.82 11.25
CA ALA A 402 -20.39 -17.82 12.23
C ALA A 402 -20.01 -19.25 11.80
N ARG A 403 -20.04 -19.56 10.50
CA ARG A 403 -19.56 -20.86 9.98
C ARG A 403 -18.03 -20.98 10.11
N ALA A 404 -17.28 -19.92 9.79
CA ALA A 404 -15.83 -19.90 9.96
C ALA A 404 -15.40 -20.14 11.42
N VAL A 405 -15.99 -19.39 12.36
CA VAL A 405 -15.69 -19.49 13.79
C VAL A 405 -15.99 -20.89 14.34
N LYS A 406 -17.08 -21.53 13.89
CA LYS A 406 -17.42 -22.91 14.28
C LYS A 406 -16.35 -23.94 13.86
N LEU A 407 -15.57 -23.63 12.81
CA LEU A 407 -14.46 -24.46 12.34
C LEU A 407 -13.11 -24.05 12.97
N GLY A 408 -13.09 -23.07 13.88
CA GLY A 408 -11.86 -22.51 14.42
C GLY A 408 -11.10 -21.62 13.43
N ILE A 409 -11.70 -21.27 12.29
CA ILE A 409 -11.11 -20.36 11.31
C ILE A 409 -11.24 -18.95 11.84
N LYS A 410 -10.12 -18.25 11.92
CA LYS A 410 -10.11 -16.84 12.32
C LYS A 410 -10.81 -16.00 11.27
N VAL A 411 -11.65 -15.07 11.72
CA VAL A 411 -12.33 -14.13 10.82
C VAL A 411 -11.39 -12.99 10.45
N THR A 412 -11.64 -12.40 9.28
CA THR A 412 -10.91 -11.22 8.78
C THR A 412 -11.84 -10.00 8.89
N ARG A 413 -11.29 -8.79 8.99
CA ARG A 413 -12.10 -7.57 8.88
C ARG A 413 -12.94 -7.59 7.60
N ASN A 414 -14.13 -7.04 7.69
CA ASN A 414 -15.03 -6.82 6.57
C ASN A 414 -15.57 -5.37 6.59
N TYR A 415 -16.09 -4.93 5.45
CA TYR A 415 -16.53 -3.55 5.22
C TYR A 415 -17.83 -3.51 4.41
N GLU A 416 -18.68 -2.53 4.67
CA GLU A 416 -19.81 -2.18 3.81
C GLU A 416 -19.55 -0.78 3.25
N THR A 417 -19.50 -0.69 1.92
CA THR A 417 -19.27 0.57 1.21
C THR A 417 -20.60 1.07 0.64
N ASN A 418 -21.24 1.98 1.36
CA ASN A 418 -22.42 2.69 0.89
C ASN A 418 -22.04 3.78 -0.12
N MET A 419 -22.75 3.86 -1.25
CA MET A 419 -22.46 4.78 -2.35
C MET A 419 -23.20 6.12 -2.20
N GLY A 420 -23.11 6.75 -1.01
CA GLY A 420 -23.89 7.94 -0.65
C GLY A 420 -23.75 9.10 -1.63
N GLY A 421 -22.54 9.41 -2.10
CA GLY A 421 -22.32 10.47 -3.10
C GLY A 421 -23.01 10.20 -4.43
N ARG A 422 -23.03 8.95 -4.90
CA ARG A 422 -23.73 8.58 -6.15
C ARG A 422 -25.25 8.64 -6.00
N LEU A 423 -25.76 8.30 -4.82
CA LEU A 423 -27.17 8.48 -4.50
C LEU A 423 -27.53 9.97 -4.52
N GLU A 424 -26.69 10.81 -3.93
CA GLU A 424 -26.87 12.25 -3.95
C GLU A 424 -26.89 12.81 -5.38
N ASP A 425 -25.93 12.40 -6.23
CA ASP A 425 -25.88 12.80 -7.65
C ASP A 425 -27.19 12.46 -8.38
N HIS A 426 -27.70 11.23 -8.20
CA HIS A 426 -28.98 10.81 -8.80
C HIS A 426 -30.18 11.64 -8.30
N LEU A 427 -30.20 11.96 -7.00
CA LEU A 427 -31.26 12.80 -6.43
C LEU A 427 -31.19 14.22 -6.99
N ARG A 428 -30.00 14.79 -7.15
CA ARG A 428 -29.80 16.10 -7.77
C ARG A 428 -30.34 16.13 -9.21
N GLU A 429 -30.03 15.12 -10.01
CA GLU A 429 -30.55 14.98 -11.38
C GLU A 429 -32.08 14.86 -11.41
N THR A 430 -32.65 14.05 -10.51
CA THR A 430 -34.11 13.86 -10.43
C THR A 430 -34.82 15.16 -10.08
N ILE A 431 -34.30 15.92 -9.11
CA ILE A 431 -34.87 17.22 -8.72
C ILE A 431 -34.71 18.26 -9.84
N ALA A 432 -33.54 18.30 -10.49
CA ALA A 432 -33.33 19.18 -11.64
C ALA A 432 -34.34 18.89 -12.77
N ALA A 433 -34.57 17.61 -13.08
CA ALA A 433 -35.57 17.20 -14.07
C ALA A 433 -36.99 17.62 -13.67
N GLN A 434 -37.34 17.58 -12.38
CA GLN A 434 -38.63 18.07 -11.89
C GLN A 434 -38.78 19.58 -12.07
N PHE A 435 -37.75 20.37 -11.79
CA PHE A 435 -37.77 21.82 -12.01
C PHE A 435 -37.90 22.17 -13.49
N VAL A 436 -37.17 21.47 -14.36
CA VAL A 436 -37.30 21.65 -15.81
C VAL A 436 -38.71 21.31 -16.26
N ARG A 437 -39.28 20.16 -15.85
CA ARG A 437 -40.66 19.79 -16.19
C ARG A 437 -41.67 20.86 -15.75
N LYS A 438 -41.53 21.38 -14.52
CA LYS A 438 -42.40 22.42 -13.98
C LYS A 438 -42.28 23.73 -14.74
N ALA A 439 -41.06 24.16 -15.10
CA ALA A 439 -40.84 25.37 -15.89
C ALA A 439 -41.49 25.27 -17.28
N LEU A 440 -41.55 24.07 -17.86
CA LEU A 440 -42.16 23.82 -19.16
C LEU A 440 -43.69 23.71 -19.13
N GLU A 441 -44.35 23.69 -17.96
CA GLU A 441 -45.82 23.54 -17.88
C GLU A 441 -46.57 24.68 -18.58
N GLY A 442 -46.03 25.92 -18.52
CA GLY A 442 -46.61 27.11 -19.13
C GLY A 442 -46.08 27.47 -20.52
N VAL A 443 -45.28 26.59 -21.14
CA VAL A 443 -44.64 26.83 -22.44
C VAL A 443 -45.36 26.04 -23.54
N GLU A 444 -45.70 26.70 -24.64
CA GLU A 444 -46.32 26.05 -25.80
C GLU A 444 -45.33 25.15 -26.55
N ASP A 445 -44.14 25.66 -26.87
CA ASP A 445 -43.05 24.91 -27.53
C ASP A 445 -42.02 24.36 -26.53
N LYS A 446 -42.40 23.29 -25.82
CA LYS A 446 -41.56 22.69 -24.77
C LYS A 446 -40.25 22.12 -25.31
N GLU A 447 -40.29 21.50 -26.49
CA GLU A 447 -39.14 20.88 -27.13
C GLU A 447 -38.14 21.93 -27.61
N GLY A 448 -38.63 23.05 -28.18
CA GLY A 448 -37.78 24.19 -28.54
C GLY A 448 -37.10 24.84 -27.34
N GLU A 449 -37.80 25.01 -26.22
CA GLU A 449 -37.18 25.56 -25.00
C GLU A 449 -36.19 24.59 -24.33
N LEU A 450 -36.48 23.28 -24.34
CA LEU A 450 -35.52 22.25 -23.92
C LEU A 450 -34.25 22.28 -24.77
N PHE A 451 -34.38 22.44 -26.08
CA PHE A 451 -33.25 22.56 -27.00
C PHE A 451 -32.38 23.77 -26.71
N LYS A 452 -33.00 24.93 -26.44
CA LYS A 452 -32.27 26.14 -26.04
C LYS A 452 -31.52 25.92 -24.73
N LEU A 453 -32.16 25.32 -23.73
CA LEU A 453 -31.53 25.01 -22.44
C LEU A 453 -30.35 24.04 -22.61
N ALA A 454 -30.54 22.96 -23.37
CA ALA A 454 -29.50 21.98 -23.65
C ALA A 454 -28.29 22.62 -24.35
N LYS A 455 -28.51 23.49 -25.35
CA LYS A 455 -27.43 24.27 -25.98
C LYS A 455 -26.73 25.21 -25.00
N ALA A 456 -27.46 25.89 -24.13
CA ALA A 456 -26.88 26.77 -23.11
C ALA A 456 -26.01 26.01 -22.09
N LEU A 457 -26.33 24.73 -21.83
CA LEU A 457 -25.58 23.83 -20.97
C LEU A 457 -24.48 23.04 -21.71
N ASN A 458 -24.25 23.31 -22.99
CA ASN A 458 -23.29 22.60 -23.85
C ASN A 458 -23.55 21.08 -23.94
N VAL A 459 -24.81 20.66 -23.86
CA VAL A 459 -25.21 19.29 -24.18
C VAL A 459 -25.14 19.11 -25.71
N PRO A 460 -24.56 18.02 -26.25
CA PRO A 460 -24.38 17.83 -27.68
C PRO A 460 -25.69 17.47 -28.37
N VAL A 461 -26.53 18.47 -28.65
CA VAL A 461 -27.86 18.30 -29.24
C VAL A 461 -27.94 18.99 -30.60
N GLU A 462 -28.35 18.23 -31.63
CA GLU A 462 -28.34 18.71 -33.02
C GLU A 462 -29.67 19.31 -33.45
N GLU A 463 -30.80 18.72 -33.04
CA GLU A 463 -32.16 19.16 -33.45
C GLU A 463 -33.14 19.13 -32.27
N PRO A 464 -34.20 19.99 -32.25
CA PRO A 464 -35.20 20.06 -31.18
C PRO A 464 -36.00 18.77 -30.90
N ARG A 465 -36.00 17.79 -31.81
CA ARG A 465 -36.72 16.51 -31.68
C ARG A 465 -35.80 15.36 -32.04
N GLY A 466 -35.81 14.29 -31.25
CA GLY A 466 -35.02 13.08 -31.51
C GLY A 466 -34.49 12.43 -30.22
N THR A 467 -33.68 11.39 -30.37
CA THR A 467 -32.95 10.78 -29.25
C THR A 467 -31.71 11.62 -28.97
N TRP A 468 -31.60 12.18 -27.77
CA TRP A 468 -30.48 13.03 -27.33
C TRP A 468 -29.65 12.35 -26.26
#